data_AF-A0A962US00-F1
#
_entry.id   AF-A0A962US00-F1
#
_cell.length_a   1.000
_cell.length_b   1.000
_cell.length_c   1.000
_cell.angle_alpha   90.00
_cell.angle_beta   90.00
_cell.angle_gamma   90.00
#
_symmetry.space_group_name_H-M   'P 1'
#
loop_
_entity.id
_entity.type
_entity.pdbx_description
1 polymer ?
#
loop_
_entity_poly.entity_id
_entity_poly.type
_entity_poly.pdbx_seq_one_letter_code
_entity_poly.pdbx_strand_id
1 'polypeptide(L)' 'MKYWLMKSEPDVFGIDHLKKMPKKTEHWDGVRNYQARNNLQAMKKGDQVLYYHSNEGK' A
#
# COMPACT_ATOMS: atom_id res chain seq x y z
N MET A 1 -8.52 6.60 -15.11
CA MET A 1 -7.38 5.99 -14.40
C MET A 1 -6.95 6.97 -13.32
N LYS A 2 -6.96 6.54 -12.05
CA LYS A 2 -6.49 7.36 -10.92
C LYS A 2 -5.12 6.87 -10.46
N TYR A 3 -4.40 7.76 -9.78
CA TYR A 3 -3.12 7.47 -9.16
C TYR A 3 -3.26 7.63 -7.65
N TRP A 4 -2.62 6.73 -6.90
CA TRP A 4 -2.70 6.71 -5.45
C TRP A 4 -1.31 6.61 -4.83
N LEU A 5 -1.18 7.03 -3.57
CA LEU A 5 0.02 6.87 -2.77
C LEU A 5 -0.31 5.92 -1.61
N MET A 6 0.42 4.81 -1.52
CA MET A 6 0.29 3.82 -0.46
C MET A 6 1.55 3.84 0.39
N LYS A 7 1.39 4.01 1.71
CA LYS A 7 2.50 4.15 2.65
C LYS A 7 2.67 2.88 3.46
N SER A 8 3.90 2.39 3.57
CA SER A 8 4.25 1.26 4.43
C SER A 8 5.59 1.51 5.10
N GLU A 9 5.75 1.04 6.33
CA GLU A 9 7.05 1.05 7.02
C GLU A 9 7.92 -0.08 6.43
N PRO A 10 9.14 0.20 5.97
CA PRO A 10 9.94 -0.75 5.19
C PRO A 10 10.38 -1.99 6.00
N ASP A 11 10.56 -1.82 7.29
CA ASP A 11 10.90 -2.85 8.29
C ASP A 11 9.71 -3.76 8.62
N VAL A 12 8.48 -3.23 8.58
CA VAL A 12 7.25 -4.02 8.76
C VAL A 12 6.88 -4.75 7.46
N PHE A 13 6.73 -4.00 6.36
CA PHE A 13 6.42 -4.56 5.05
C PHE A 13 6.88 -3.61 3.93
N GLY A 14 8.17 -3.60 3.62
CA GLY A 14 8.72 -2.88 2.46
C GLY A 14 8.39 -3.49 1.08
N ILE A 15 8.86 -2.81 0.02
CA ILE A 15 8.56 -3.18 -1.38
C ILE A 15 9.20 -4.51 -1.77
N ASP A 16 10.35 -4.83 -1.16
CA ASP A 16 11.05 -6.09 -1.43
C ASP A 16 10.35 -7.28 -0.76
N HIS A 17 9.57 -7.08 0.30
CA HIS A 17 8.67 -8.09 0.83
C HIS A 17 7.57 -8.40 -0.19
N LEU A 18 6.91 -7.36 -0.74
CA LEU A 18 5.90 -7.53 -1.78
C LEU A 18 6.45 -8.24 -3.03
N LYS A 19 7.67 -7.92 -3.46
CA LYS A 19 8.32 -8.59 -4.61
C LYS A 19 8.53 -10.09 -4.40
N LYS A 20 8.65 -10.55 -3.15
CA LYS A 20 8.84 -11.96 -2.77
C LYS A 20 7.52 -12.72 -2.61
N MET A 21 6.38 -12.03 -2.52
CA MET A 21 5.08 -12.68 -2.36
C MET A 21 4.67 -13.46 -3.61
N PRO A 22 3.86 -14.52 -3.47
CA PRO A 22 3.26 -15.21 -4.62
C PRO A 22 2.56 -14.23 -5.55
N LYS A 23 2.90 -14.27 -6.83
CA LYS A 23 2.39 -13.33 -7.86
C LYS A 23 2.69 -11.85 -7.61
N LYS A 24 3.57 -11.52 -6.65
CA LYS A 24 3.87 -10.16 -6.21
C LYS A 24 2.63 -9.41 -5.72
N THR A 25 1.74 -10.12 -5.02
CA THR A 25 0.43 -9.62 -4.58
C THR A 25 0.24 -9.87 -3.09
N GLU A 26 -0.34 -8.91 -2.39
CA GLU A 26 -0.73 -8.99 -0.99
C GLU A 26 -2.01 -8.16 -0.73
N HIS A 27 -2.74 -8.48 0.34
CA HIS A 27 -3.86 -7.67 0.82
C HIS A 27 -3.37 -6.38 1.48
N TRP A 28 -4.10 -5.28 1.30
CA TRP A 28 -3.84 -4.03 2.02
C TRP A 28 -4.74 -3.93 3.25
N ASP A 29 -4.26 -4.46 4.37
CA ASP A 29 -4.97 -4.48 5.64
C ASP A 29 -4.53 -3.34 6.58
N GLY A 30 -4.84 -3.45 7.87
CA GLY A 30 -4.34 -2.51 8.89
C GLY A 30 -4.90 -1.09 8.87
N VAL A 31 -5.69 -0.69 7.86
CA VAL A 31 -6.21 0.67 7.74
C VAL A 31 -7.21 0.97 8.86
N ARG A 32 -6.88 1.94 9.73
CA ARG A 32 -7.75 2.44 10.80
C ARG A 32 -8.16 3.90 10.63
N ASN A 33 -7.68 4.56 9.58
CA ASN A 33 -8.06 5.93 9.24
C ASN A 33 -9.26 5.95 8.28
N TYR A 34 -10.32 6.68 8.65
CA TYR A 34 -11.56 6.73 7.86
C TYR A 34 -11.37 7.31 6.45
N GLN A 35 -10.55 8.34 6.29
CA GLN A 35 -10.29 8.94 4.98
C GLN A 35 -9.51 7.98 4.08
N ALA A 36 -8.48 7.32 4.61
CA ALA A 36 -7.71 6.32 3.89
C ALA A 36 -8.61 5.14 3.46
N ARG A 37 -9.50 4.67 4.34
CA ARG A 37 -10.51 3.66 4.01
C ARG A 37 -11.40 4.10 2.84
N ASN A 38 -11.92 5.32 2.88
CA ASN A 38 -12.77 5.86 1.82
C ASN A 38 -12.00 5.98 0.49
N ASN A 39 -10.72 6.33 0.53
CA ASN A 39 -9.86 6.33 -0.65
C ASN A 39 -9.70 4.93 -1.25
N LEU A 40 -9.46 3.90 -0.42
CA LEU A 40 -9.37 2.50 -0.85
C LEU A 40 -10.69 2.02 -1.47
N GLN A 41 -11.84 2.39 -0.89
CA GLN A 41 -13.16 2.07 -1.45
C GLN A 41 -13.40 2.73 -2.83
N ALA A 42 -12.73 3.86 -3.11
CA ALA A 42 -12.84 4.55 -4.38
C ALA A 42 -11.86 4.05 -5.47
N MET A 43 -10.92 3.17 -5.12
CA MET A 43 -9.99 2.54 -6.07
C MET A 43 -10.71 1.59 -7.02
N LYS A 44 -10.22 1.50 -8.26
CA LYS A 44 -10.70 0.54 -9.26
C LYS A 44 -9.56 -0.33 -9.76
N LYS A 45 -9.87 -1.56 -10.20
CA LYS A 45 -8.90 -2.43 -10.87
C LYS A 45 -8.26 -1.66 -12.04
N GLY A 46 -6.93 -1.68 -12.12
CA GLY A 46 -6.14 -0.98 -13.12
C GLY A 46 -5.64 0.41 -12.69
N ASP A 47 -6.19 1.00 -11.62
CA ASP A 47 -5.57 2.19 -11.02
C ASP A 47 -4.15 1.88 -10.54
N GLN A 48 -3.26 2.85 -10.68
CA GLN A 48 -1.84 2.69 -10.35
C GLN A 48 -1.53 3.30 -8.99
N VAL A 49 -0.52 2.74 -8.32
CA VAL A 49 -0.13 3.17 -6.98
C VAL A 49 1.37 3.42 -6.93
N LEU A 50 1.77 4.51 -6.28
CA LEU A 50 3.13 4.70 -5.80
C LEU A 50 3.24 4.05 -4.42
N TYR A 51 4.22 3.16 -4.27
CA TYR A 51 4.55 2.54 -3.01
C TYR A 51 5.60 3.38 -2.29
N TYR A 52 5.25 3.96 -1.15
CA TYR A 52 6.10 4.88 -0.41
C TYR A 52 6.53 4.26 0.91
N HIS A 53 7.85 4.17 1.12
CA HIS A 53 8.41 3.82 2.43
C HIS A 53 8.29 5.03 3.34
N SER A 54 7.39 4.92 4.33
CA SER A 54 7.19 5.97 5.34
C SER A 54 7.86 5.54 6.63
N ASN A 55 8.60 6.46 7.26
CA ASN A 55 9.40 6.24 8.47
C ASN A 55 10.49 5.17 8.29
N GLU A 56 11.72 5.52 8.65
CA GLU A 56 12.80 4.56 8.86
C GLU A 56 13.25 4.74 10.31
N GLY A 57 12.98 3.76 11.17
CA GLY A 57 13.43 3.76 12.56
C GLY A 57 12.54 4.53 13.54
N LYS A 58 12.08 3.80 14.56
CA LYS A 58 12.06 4.30 15.94
C LYS A 58 13.26 3.74 16.67
#